data_AF-A0A3M1JHW5-F1
#
_entry.id   AF-A0A3M1JHW5-F1
#
_cell.length_a   1.000
_cell.length_b   1.000
_cell.length_c   1.000
_cell.angle_alpha   90.00
_cell.angle_beta   90.00
_cell.angle_gamma   90.00
#
_symmetry.space_group_name_H-M   'P 1'
#
loop_
_entity.id
_entity.type
_entity.pdbx_description
1 polymer ?
#
loop_
_entity_poly.entity_id
_entity_poly.type
_entity_poly.pdbx_seq_one_letter_code
_entity_poly.pdbx_strand_id
1 'polypeptide(L)'
;MSLYPQKLTRLLLEEKEYFRSILEETEAIYQDLDSVTTDALLELFHKRENWLKKIKVLEGIRTRHTQRLTANQNAIRNEIIELSRAIISIDARLKDIIHRKQMETVQELSKIADMKNRRVRKQLFPKWKKAKYIDIQQE
;
A
#
# COMPACT_ATOMS: atom_id res chain seq x y z
N MET A 1 24.41 -39.11 -12.96
CA MET A 1 24.56 -37.63 -13.08
C MET A 1 23.68 -36.97 -12.03
N SER A 2 24.19 -36.00 -11.27
CA SER A 2 23.41 -35.29 -10.25
C SER A 2 22.31 -34.45 -10.92
N LEU A 3 21.03 -34.70 -10.60
CA LEU A 3 19.86 -33.92 -11.07
C LEU A 3 19.75 -32.54 -10.39
N TYR A 4 20.68 -32.24 -9.48
CA TYR A 4 20.64 -31.09 -8.60
C TYR A 4 20.81 -29.74 -9.30
N PRO A 5 21.71 -29.57 -10.30
CA PRO A 5 21.86 -28.31 -11.03
C PRO A 5 20.60 -27.90 -11.79
N GLN A 6 19.84 -28.87 -12.31
CA GLN A 6 18.55 -28.62 -12.97
C GLN A 6 17.48 -28.20 -11.96
N LYS A 7 17.44 -28.86 -10.79
CA LYS A 7 16.53 -28.50 -9.69
C LYS A 7 16.77 -27.08 -9.17
N LEU A 8 18.03 -26.70 -8.95
CA LEU A 8 18.37 -25.35 -8.47
C LEU A 8 18.01 -24.26 -9.49
N THR A 9 18.27 -24.51 -10.77
CA THR A 9 17.89 -23.58 -11.85
C THR A 9 16.38 -23.37 -11.88
N ARG A 10 15.59 -24.44 -11.72
CA ARG A 10 14.13 -24.35 -11.63
C ARG A 10 13.66 -23.51 -10.44
N LEU A 11 14.25 -23.73 -9.25
CA LEU A 11 13.91 -22.94 -8.05
C LEU A 11 14.17 -21.45 -8.25
N LEU A 12 15.31 -21.09 -8.85
CA LEU A 12 15.66 -19.69 -9.14
C LEU A 12 14.72 -19.07 -10.18
N LEU A 13 14.33 -19.81 -11.22
CA LEU A 13 13.36 -19.32 -12.20
C LEU A 13 11.99 -19.09 -11.55
N GLU A 14 11.53 -20.01 -10.71
CA GLU A 14 10.26 -19.86 -9.99
C GLU A 14 10.29 -18.66 -9.02
N GLU A 15 11.42 -18.47 -8.30
CA GLU A 15 11.66 -17.30 -7.46
C GLU A 15 11.57 -16.02 -8.29
N LYS A 16 12.25 -15.98 -9.45
CA LYS A 16 12.22 -14.85 -10.37
C LYS A 16 10.80 -14.50 -10.83
N GLU A 17 10.00 -15.49 -11.19
CA GLU A 17 8.62 -15.25 -11.63
C GLU A 17 7.77 -14.63 -10.51
N TYR A 18 7.94 -15.04 -9.25
CA TYR A 18 7.22 -14.39 -8.15
C TYR A 18 7.66 -12.93 -7.93
N PHE A 19 8.96 -12.63 -8.02
CA PHE A 19 9.44 -11.25 -7.99
C PHE A 19 8.88 -10.42 -9.15
N ARG A 20 8.82 -11.01 -10.34
CA ARG A 20 8.26 -10.37 -11.52
C ARG A 20 6.77 -10.08 -11.35
N SER A 21 5.98 -11.04 -10.89
CA SER A 21 4.55 -10.86 -10.61
C SER A 21 4.29 -9.78 -9.57
N ILE A 22 5.10 -9.69 -8.50
CA ILE A 22 5.01 -8.61 -7.52
C ILE A 22 5.21 -7.26 -8.22
N LEU A 23 6.26 -7.12 -9.04
CA LEU A 23 6.56 -5.87 -9.72
C LEU A 23 5.45 -5.48 -10.71
N GLU A 24 5.06 -6.38 -11.61
CA GLU A 24 4.05 -6.11 -12.65
C GLU A 24 2.69 -5.70 -12.05
N GLU A 25 2.21 -6.39 -11.02
CA GLU A 25 0.92 -6.06 -10.39
C GLU A 25 0.98 -4.76 -9.58
N THR A 26 2.15 -4.45 -8.99
CA THR A 26 2.32 -3.18 -8.30
C THR A 26 2.42 -2.02 -9.29
N GLU A 27 3.07 -2.21 -10.43
CA GLU A 27 3.14 -1.23 -11.52
C GLU A 27 1.77 -0.97 -12.14
N ALA A 28 0.96 -2.01 -12.36
CA ALA A 28 -0.40 -1.86 -12.87
C ALA A 28 -1.26 -0.97 -11.95
N ILE A 29 -1.23 -1.23 -10.64
CA ILE A 29 -1.96 -0.40 -9.66
C ILE A 29 -1.36 1.00 -9.54
N TYR A 30 -0.04 1.13 -9.70
CA TYR A 30 0.62 2.43 -9.69
C TYR A 30 0.18 3.33 -10.86
N GLN A 31 -0.03 2.76 -12.06
CA GLN A 31 -0.47 3.52 -13.24
C GLN A 31 -1.87 4.14 -13.05
N ASP A 32 -2.77 3.43 -12.35
CA ASP A 32 -4.16 3.85 -12.16
C ASP A 32 -4.47 4.38 -10.75
N LEU A 33 -3.42 4.74 -9.99
CA LEU A 33 -3.50 4.89 -8.54
C LEU A 33 -4.51 5.95 -8.06
N ASP A 34 -4.79 6.97 -8.85
CA ASP A 34 -5.81 7.99 -8.52
C ASP A 34 -7.23 7.40 -8.51
N SER A 35 -7.49 6.40 -9.34
CA SER A 35 -8.77 5.70 -9.48
C SER A 35 -8.87 4.42 -8.65
N VAL A 36 -7.72 3.90 -8.20
CA VAL A 36 -7.64 2.66 -7.44
C VAL A 36 -8.38 2.77 -6.10
N THR A 37 -9.28 1.82 -5.89
CA THR A 37 -10.04 1.68 -4.66
C THR A 37 -9.18 1.09 -3.54
N THR A 38 -9.57 1.34 -2.30
CA THR A 38 -8.94 0.71 -1.13
C THR A 38 -8.98 -0.82 -1.21
N ASP A 39 -10.06 -1.40 -1.74
CA ASP A 39 -10.21 -2.85 -1.90
C ASP A 39 -9.18 -3.43 -2.87
N ALA A 40 -8.92 -2.75 -3.99
CA ALA A 40 -7.89 -3.17 -4.95
C ALA A 40 -6.48 -3.12 -4.33
N LEU A 41 -6.19 -2.13 -3.47
CA LEU A 41 -4.92 -2.10 -2.72
C LEU A 41 -4.81 -3.25 -1.72
N LEU A 42 -5.90 -3.58 -1.01
CA LEU A 42 -5.93 -4.72 -0.09
C LEU A 42 -5.73 -6.05 -0.83
N GLU A 43 -6.35 -6.22 -1.99
CA GLU A 43 -6.17 -7.40 -2.84
C GLU A 43 -4.71 -7.54 -3.29
N LEU A 44 -4.09 -6.43 -3.74
CA LEU A 44 -2.66 -6.41 -4.09
C LEU A 44 -1.80 -6.85 -2.91
N PHE A 45 -2.00 -6.28 -1.72
CA PHE A 45 -1.22 -6.65 -0.55
C PHE A 45 -1.39 -8.13 -0.19
N HIS A 46 -2.60 -8.68 -0.31
CA HIS A 46 -2.84 -10.10 -0.07
C HIS A 46 -2.12 -11.00 -1.09
N LYS A 47 -2.19 -10.68 -2.38
CA LYS A 47 -1.45 -11.39 -3.43
C LYS A 47 0.06 -11.34 -3.17
N ARG A 48 0.59 -10.17 -2.86
CA ARG A 48 2.01 -9.97 -2.54
C ARG A 48 2.46 -10.76 -1.33
N GLU A 49 1.68 -10.77 -0.25
CA GLU A 49 1.99 -11.58 0.93
C GLU A 49 2.11 -13.07 0.56
N ASN A 50 1.21 -13.58 -0.29
CA ASN A 50 1.24 -14.97 -0.75
C ASN A 50 2.49 -15.26 -1.61
N TRP A 51 2.88 -14.37 -2.51
CA TRP A 51 4.12 -14.54 -3.29
C TRP A 51 5.37 -14.48 -2.41
N LEU A 52 5.44 -13.56 -1.46
CA LEU A 52 6.57 -13.45 -0.52
C LEU A 52 6.71 -14.71 0.35
N LYS A 53 5.60 -15.30 0.80
CA LYS A 53 5.61 -16.59 1.51
C LYS A 53 6.22 -17.69 0.63
N LYS A 54 5.85 -17.76 -0.66
CA LYS A 54 6.41 -18.74 -1.61
C LYS A 54 7.90 -18.51 -1.85
N ILE A 55 8.34 -17.26 -2.06
CA ILE A 55 9.75 -16.88 -2.20
C ILE A 55 10.55 -17.36 -0.99
N LYS A 56 10.06 -17.09 0.24
CA LYS A 56 10.72 -17.52 1.48
C LYS A 56 10.89 -19.04 1.57
N VAL A 57 9.90 -19.81 1.09
CA VAL A 57 10.01 -21.28 1.02
C VAL A 57 11.08 -21.69 0.01
N LEU A 58 11.10 -21.10 -1.19
CA LEU A 58 12.10 -21.39 -2.22
C LEU A 58 13.53 -21.06 -1.75
N GLU A 59 13.72 -19.91 -1.10
CA GLU A 59 14.99 -19.53 -0.51
C GLU A 59 15.42 -20.51 0.60
N GLY A 60 14.49 -20.92 1.47
CA GLY A 60 14.74 -21.92 2.51
C GLY A 60 15.15 -23.28 1.94
N ILE A 61 14.61 -23.68 0.79
CA ILE A 61 15.04 -24.89 0.08
C ILE A 61 16.43 -24.66 -0.50
N ARG A 62 16.67 -23.55 -1.20
CA ARG A 62 17.94 -23.24 -1.86
C ARG A 62 19.12 -23.14 -0.89
N THR A 63 18.94 -22.45 0.23
CA THR A 63 20.00 -22.19 1.22
C THR A 63 20.50 -23.43 1.96
N ARG A 64 19.68 -24.50 2.03
CA ARG A 64 20.09 -25.81 2.56
C ARG A 64 21.13 -26.52 1.71
N HIS A 65 21.40 -26.02 0.51
CA HIS A 65 22.33 -26.62 -0.43
C HIS A 65 23.41 -25.61 -0.80
N THR A 66 24.54 -25.68 -0.08
CA THR A 66 25.76 -24.93 -0.38
C THR A 66 26.42 -25.52 -1.63
N GLN A 67 26.07 -24.97 -2.78
CA GLN A 67 26.70 -25.32 -4.06
C GLN A 67 27.14 -24.07 -4.80
N ARG A 68 28.28 -24.18 -5.48
CA ARG A 68 28.78 -23.13 -6.37
C ARG A 68 27.79 -22.99 -7.52
N LEU A 69 27.21 -21.80 -7.65
CA LEU A 69 26.28 -21.47 -8.72
C LEU A 69 26.99 -21.52 -10.08
N THR A 70 26.30 -22.04 -11.08
CA THR A 70 26.76 -21.97 -12.47
C THR A 70 26.63 -20.55 -13.01
N ALA A 71 27.28 -20.22 -14.13
CA ALA A 71 27.16 -18.90 -14.77
C ALA A 71 25.70 -18.52 -15.04
N ASN A 72 24.90 -19.45 -15.55
CA ASN A 72 23.46 -19.24 -15.80
C ASN A 72 22.67 -18.97 -14.51
N GLN A 73 22.95 -19.72 -13.44
CA GLN A 73 22.28 -19.51 -12.16
C GLN A 73 22.65 -18.17 -11.51
N ASN A 74 23.90 -17.72 -11.68
CA ASN A 74 24.31 -16.39 -11.26
C ASN A 74 23.61 -15.28 -12.04
N ALA A 75 23.41 -15.45 -13.36
CA ALA A 75 22.66 -14.50 -14.17
C ALA A 75 21.21 -14.36 -13.67
N ILE A 76 20.51 -15.48 -13.46
CA ILE A 76 19.14 -15.47 -12.92
C ILE A 76 19.09 -14.80 -11.54
N ARG A 77 20.08 -15.09 -10.67
CA ARG A 77 20.17 -14.46 -9.35
C ARG A 77 20.36 -12.95 -9.44
N ASN A 78 21.17 -12.47 -10.38
CA ASN A 78 21.34 -11.05 -10.62
C ASN A 78 20.03 -10.40 -11.09
N GLU A 79 19.28 -11.06 -11.97
CA GLU A 79 17.94 -10.59 -12.37
C GLU A 79 16.99 -10.48 -11.17
N ILE A 80 16.98 -11.47 -10.25
CA ILE A 80 16.20 -11.40 -9.01
C ILE A 80 16.60 -10.20 -8.15
N ILE A 81 17.91 -9.90 -8.06
CA ILE A 81 18.41 -8.74 -7.31
C ILE A 81 17.92 -7.44 -7.94
N GLU A 82 17.97 -7.31 -9.27
CA GLU A 82 17.47 -6.11 -9.95
C GLU A 82 15.96 -5.96 -9.79
N LEU A 83 15.18 -7.05 -9.91
CA LEU A 83 13.74 -7.03 -9.62
C LEU A 83 13.46 -6.61 -8.18
N SER A 84 14.24 -7.12 -7.22
CA SER A 84 14.11 -6.75 -5.80
C SER A 84 14.33 -5.26 -5.58
N ARG A 85 15.34 -4.66 -6.24
CA ARG A 85 15.60 -3.22 -6.18
C ARG A 85 14.46 -2.41 -6.80
N ALA A 86 13.92 -2.86 -7.94
CA ALA A 86 12.77 -2.22 -8.57
C ALA A 86 11.54 -2.24 -7.64
N ILE A 87 11.27 -3.37 -6.99
CA ILE A 87 10.17 -3.51 -6.02
C ILE A 87 10.36 -2.56 -4.82
N ILE A 88 11.56 -2.47 -4.27
CA ILE A 88 11.86 -1.52 -3.17
C ILE A 88 11.60 -0.08 -3.61
N SER A 89 11.97 0.27 -4.85
CA SER A 89 11.76 1.62 -5.38
C SER A 89 10.27 1.94 -5.55
N ILE A 90 9.48 1.02 -6.11
CA ILE A 90 8.04 1.24 -6.28
C ILE A 90 7.31 1.23 -4.93
N ASP A 91 7.74 0.43 -3.95
CA ASP A 91 7.16 0.42 -2.61
C ASP A 91 7.35 1.75 -1.89
N ALA A 92 8.52 2.39 -2.04
CA ALA A 92 8.75 3.73 -1.50
C ALA A 92 7.76 4.74 -2.09
N ARG A 93 7.57 4.71 -3.42
CA ARG A 93 6.61 5.59 -4.11
C ARG A 93 5.17 5.31 -3.68
N LEU A 94 4.79 4.04 -3.59
CA LEU A 94 3.45 3.63 -3.16
C LEU A 94 3.17 4.11 -1.74
N LYS A 95 4.14 3.99 -0.83
CA LYS A 95 4.03 4.47 0.54
C LYS A 95 3.79 5.98 0.62
N ASP A 96 4.54 6.78 -0.14
CA ASP A 96 4.37 8.23 -0.17
C ASP A 96 2.96 8.63 -0.63
N ILE A 97 2.40 7.89 -1.58
CA ILE A 97 1.07 8.18 -2.12
C ILE A 97 -0.03 7.75 -1.16
N ILE A 98 0.07 6.55 -0.56
CA ILE A 98 -0.85 6.11 0.49
C ILE A 98 -0.87 7.12 1.64
N HIS A 99 0.30 7.61 2.05
CA HIS A 99 0.41 8.62 3.09
C HIS A 99 -0.30 9.94 2.70
N ARG A 100 -0.15 10.39 1.45
CA ARG A 100 -0.84 11.57 0.94
C ARG A 100 -2.36 11.41 0.98
N LYS A 101 -2.89 10.30 0.46
CA LYS A 101 -4.35 10.01 0.49
C LYS A 101 -4.88 9.93 1.92
N GLN A 102 -4.10 9.35 2.84
CA GLN A 102 -4.46 9.33 4.26
C GLN A 102 -4.57 10.74 4.84
N MET A 103 -3.61 11.63 4.53
CA MET A 103 -3.65 13.03 4.98
C MET A 103 -4.85 13.79 4.41
N GLU A 104 -5.17 13.60 3.14
CA GLU A 104 -6.36 14.19 2.49
C GLU A 104 -7.64 13.74 3.21
N THR A 105 -7.79 12.43 3.46
CA THR A 105 -8.94 11.86 4.17
C THR A 105 -9.08 12.44 5.58
N VAL A 106 -7.97 12.56 6.33
CA VAL A 106 -7.97 13.16 7.68
C VAL A 106 -8.40 14.63 7.63
N GLN A 107 -7.93 15.40 6.64
CA GLN A 107 -8.33 16.80 6.46
C GLN A 107 -9.82 16.93 6.15
N GLU A 108 -10.37 16.07 5.30
CA GLU A 108 -11.80 16.04 4.99
C GLU A 108 -12.65 15.72 6.23
N LEU A 109 -12.27 14.69 6.99
CA LEU A 109 -12.94 14.34 8.24
C LEU A 109 -12.89 15.48 9.27
N SER A 110 -11.76 16.17 9.38
CA SER A 110 -11.60 17.35 10.23
C SER A 110 -12.56 18.48 9.83
N LYS A 111 -12.65 18.79 8.53
CA LYS A 111 -13.61 19.80 8.00
C LYS A 111 -15.06 19.41 8.32
N ILE A 112 -15.42 18.13 8.17
CA ILE A 112 -16.76 17.63 8.50
C ILE A 112 -17.06 17.79 10.00
N ALA A 113 -16.11 17.43 10.86
CA ALA A 113 -16.24 17.58 12.30
C ALA A 113 -16.40 19.06 12.71
N ASP A 114 -15.59 19.95 12.15
CA ASP A 114 -15.68 21.40 12.39
C ASP A 114 -17.01 21.98 11.93
N MET A 115 -17.49 21.58 10.75
CA MET A 115 -18.81 21.96 10.24
C MET A 115 -19.93 21.50 11.18
N LYS A 116 -19.86 20.26 11.67
CA LYS A 116 -20.83 19.71 12.64
C LYS A 116 -20.82 20.51 13.93
N ASN A 117 -19.63 20.80 14.48
CA ASN A 117 -19.47 21.59 15.71
C ASN A 117 -20.02 23.02 15.56
N ARG A 118 -19.78 23.67 14.42
CA ARG A 118 -20.34 24.99 14.11
C ARG A 118 -21.86 24.98 14.00
N ARG A 119 -22.45 23.93 13.40
CA ARG A 119 -23.92 23.77 13.32
C ARG A 119 -24.54 23.60 14.70
N VAL A 120 -23.96 22.75 15.56
CA VAL A 120 -24.43 22.53 16.93
C VAL A 120 -24.36 23.83 17.76
N ARG A 121 -23.24 24.57 17.70
CA ARG A 121 -23.12 25.86 18.40
C ARG A 121 -24.14 26.90 17.94
N LYS A 122 -24.43 26.96 16.63
CA LYS A 122 -25.46 27.86 16.08
C LYS A 122 -26.89 27.48 16.47
N GLN A 123 -27.17 26.20 16.71
CA GLN A 123 -28.46 25.72 17.20
C GLN A 123 -28.65 25.97 18.71
N LEU A 124 -27.60 25.84 19.51
CA LEU A 124 -27.64 26.07 20.97
C LEU A 124 -27.74 27.56 21.35
N PHE A 125 -27.26 28.46 20.49
CA PHE A 125 -27.38 29.91 20.68
C PHE A 125 -28.11 30.54 19.49
N PRO A 126 -29.43 30.31 19.34
CA PRO A 126 -30.20 31.06 18.36
C PRO A 126 -30.18 32.52 18.83
N LYS A 127 -29.64 33.40 17.98
CA LYS A 127 -29.49 34.85 18.23
C LYS A 127 -30.63 35.37 19.10
N TRP A 128 -30.32 35.72 20.35
CA TRP A 128 -31.21 36.51 21.21
C TRP A 128 -31.39 37.87 20.53
N LYS A 129 -32.37 37.94 19.62
CA LYS A 129 -32.83 39.18 19.04
C LYS A 129 -33.49 39.96 20.16
N LYS A 130 -32.78 40.99 20.63
CA LYS A 130 -33.23 42.15 21.40
C LYS A 130 -34.75 42.17 21.65
N ALA A 131 -35.18 41.69 22.81
CA ALA A 131 -36.51 42.05 23.32
C ALA A 131 -36.48 43.57 23.59
N LYS A 132 -37.28 44.33 22.83
CA LYS A 132 -37.59 45.71 23.18
C LYS A 132 -38.44 45.66 24.45
N TYR A 133 -37.90 46.16 25.56
CA TYR A 133 -38.70 46.47 26.74
C TYR A 133 -39.71 47.56 26.31
N ILE A 134 -41.00 47.22 26.34
CA ILE A 134 -42.07 48.20 26.26
C ILE A 134 -42.39 48.52 27.72
N ASP A 135 -41.95 49.69 28.17
CA ASP A 135 -42.37 50.23 29.46
C ASP A 135 -43.81 50.70 29.30
N ILE A 136 -44.75 50.05 29.99
CA ILE A 136 -46.13 50.50 30.07
C ILE A 136 -46.23 51.30 31.36
N GLN A 137 -46.19 52.62 31.27
CA GLN A 137 -46.64 53.49 32.37
C GLN A 137 -48.16 53.44 32.40
N GLN A 138 -48.72 52.96 33.51
CA GLN A 138 -50.14 53.13 33.84
C GLN A 138 -50.30 54.44 34.62
N GLU A 139 -51.15 55.33 34.10
CA GLU A 139 -51.66 56.51 34.82
C GLU A 139 -52.59 56.11 35.96
#